data_AF-A0A7C1P639-F1
#
_entry.id   AF-A0A7C1P639-F1
#
_cell.length_a   1.000
_cell.length_b   1.000
_cell.length_c   1.000
_cell.angle_alpha   90.00
_cell.angle_beta   90.00
_cell.angle_gamma   90.00
#
_symmetry.space_group_name_H-M   'P 1'
#
loop_
_entity.id
_entity.type
_entity.pdbx_description
1 polymer ?
#
loop_
_entity_poly.entity_id
_entity_poly.type
_entity_poly.pdbx_seq_one_letter_code
_entity_poly.pdbx_strand_id
1 'polypeptide(L)' 'MPHLKSAFKNLRKSKKRAEQNKEAKERVKKLLKGPVTEKTLPKIYKAIDKAAKRNIYPKNKAARLKSKLARQLAK' A
#
# COMPACT_ATOMS: atom_id res chain seq x y z
N MET A 1 -7.23 -2.74 -28.36
CA MET A 1 -5.94 -2.00 -28.35
C MET A 1 -6.24 -0.52 -28.28
N PRO A 2 -5.30 0.37 -27.88
CA PRO A 2 -5.54 1.80 -27.98
C PRO A 2 -5.63 2.19 -29.47
N HIS A 3 -6.65 2.94 -29.86
CA HIS A 3 -6.79 3.42 -31.24
C HIS A 3 -6.51 4.92 -31.37
N LEU A 4 -6.52 5.66 -30.25
CA LEU A 4 -6.23 7.09 -30.18
C LEU A 4 -4.84 7.36 -29.58
N LYS A 5 -4.15 8.40 -30.05
CA LYS A 5 -2.84 8.84 -29.50
C LYS A 5 -2.90 9.09 -27.98
N SER A 6 -4.01 9.64 -27.50
CA SER A 6 -4.28 9.86 -26.07
C SER A 6 -4.37 8.54 -25.28
N ALA A 7 -5.01 7.52 -25.85
CA ALA A 7 -5.15 6.20 -25.26
C ALA A 7 -3.80 5.49 -25.12
N PHE A 8 -2.93 5.57 -26.13
CA PHE A 8 -1.54 5.07 -26.01
C PHE A 8 -0.75 5.78 -24.90
N LYS A 9 -0.89 7.10 -24.78
CA LYS A 9 -0.26 7.87 -23.69
C LYS A 9 -0.79 7.44 -22.33
N ASN A 10 -2.10 7.22 -22.20
CA ASN A 10 -2.71 6.76 -20.97
C ASN A 10 -2.26 5.34 -20.59
N LEU A 11 -2.12 4.44 -21.56
CA LEU A 11 -1.58 3.10 -21.32
C LEU A 11 -0.15 3.15 -20.75
N ARG A 12 0.74 3.97 -21.33
CA ARG A 12 2.11 4.16 -20.82
C ARG A 12 2.12 4.71 -19.40
N LYS A 13 1.32 5.73 -19.12
CA LYS A 13 1.17 6.30 -17.76
C LYS A 13 0.63 5.27 -16.77
N SER A 14 -0.37 4.49 -17.16
CA SER A 14 -0.98 3.45 -16.32
C SER A 14 0.04 2.38 -15.95
N LYS A 15 0.80 1.86 -16.92
CA LYS A 15 1.87 0.87 -16.69
C LYS A 15 2.89 1.36 -15.66
N LYS A 16 3.42 2.58 -15.84
CA LYS A 16 4.38 3.18 -14.89
C LYS A 16 3.80 3.31 -13.47
N ARG A 17 2.56 3.77 -13.34
CA ARG A 17 1.89 3.89 -12.04
C ARG A 17 1.62 2.53 -11.40
N ALA A 18 1.23 1.53 -12.20
CA ALA A 18 0.96 0.19 -11.73
C ALA A 18 2.20 -0.45 -11.10
N GLU A 19 3.36 -0.29 -11.74
CA GLU A 19 4.65 -0.77 -11.23
C GLU A 19 5.03 -0.12 -9.89
N GLN A 20 4.98 1.22 -9.81
CA GLN A 20 5.26 1.97 -8.58
C GLN A 20 4.29 1.59 -7.45
N ASN A 21 3.01 1.42 -7.77
CA ASN A 21 2.00 0.99 -6.82
C ASN A 21 2.21 -0.45 -6.35
N LYS A 22 2.67 -1.34 -7.24
CA LYS A 22 3.01 -2.72 -6.90
C LYS A 22 4.17 -2.76 -5.89
N GLU A 23 5.23 -1.99 -6.12
CA GLU A 23 6.37 -1.90 -5.20
C GLU A 23 5.92 -1.40 -3.80
N ALA A 24 5.07 -0.37 -3.75
CA ALA A 24 4.53 0.13 -2.48
C ALA A 24 3.66 -0.92 -1.76
N LYS A 25 2.82 -1.67 -2.49
CA LYS A 25 2.01 -2.76 -1.93
C LYS A 25 2.88 -3.89 -1.39
N GLU A 26 3.90 -4.30 -2.14
CA GLU A 26 4.84 -5.35 -1.72
C GLU A 26 5.64 -4.93 -0.48
N ARG A 27 6.07 -3.67 -0.39
CA ARG A 27 6.74 -3.14 0.81
C ARG A 27 5.85 -3.27 2.05
N VAL A 28 4.58 -2.88 1.96
CA VAL A 28 3.62 -3.04 3.07
C VAL A 28 3.38 -4.52 3.39
N LYS A 29 3.23 -5.38 2.36
CA LYS A 29 3.01 -6.82 2.54
C LYS A 29 4.19 -7.51 3.23
N LYS A 30 5.43 -7.17 2.86
CA LYS A 30 6.65 -7.66 3.52
C LYS A 30 6.70 -7.24 4.99
N LEU A 31 6.40 -5.98 5.28
CA LEU A 31 6.35 -5.47 6.65
C LEU A 31 5.27 -6.17 7.49
N LEU A 32 4.11 -6.47 6.91
CA LEU A 32 3.02 -7.19 7.60
C LEU A 32 3.32 -8.68 7.82
N LYS A 33 4.18 -9.30 7.00
CA LYS A 33 4.61 -10.70 7.17
C LYS A 33 5.74 -10.85 8.20
N GLY A 34 6.49 -9.79 8.46
CA GLY A 34 7.57 -9.79 9.44
C GLY A 34 7.07 -9.84 10.89
N PRO A 35 7.99 -9.95 11.87
CA PRO A 35 7.63 -9.92 13.28
C PRO A 35 7.00 -8.57 13.63
N VAL A 36 5.81 -8.61 14.23
CA VAL A 36 5.11 -7.41 14.73
C VAL A 36 5.50 -7.24 16.19
N THR A 37 6.50 -6.40 16.43
CA THR A 37 6.94 -5.97 17.77
C THR A 37 6.74 -4.46 17.94
N GLU A 38 6.75 -3.98 19.18
CA GLU A 38 6.61 -2.55 19.51
C GLU A 38 7.61 -1.67 18.74
N LYS A 39 8.83 -2.15 18.53
CA LYS A 39 9.88 -1.43 17.77
C LYS A 39 9.56 -1.33 16.27
N THR A 40 8.88 -2.33 15.71
CA THR A 40 8.55 -2.37 14.28
C THR A 40 7.21 -1.71 13.94
N LEU A 41 6.32 -1.56 14.93
CA LEU A 41 4.98 -1.02 14.77
C LEU A 41 4.96 0.39 14.14
N PRO A 42 5.80 1.36 14.56
CA PRO A 42 5.82 2.69 13.94
C PRO A 42 6.18 2.63 12.45
N LYS A 43 7.09 1.73 12.07
CA LYS A 43 7.51 1.54 10.68
C LYS A 43 6.38 0.95 9.83
N ILE A 44 5.65 -0.02 10.38
CA ILE A 44 4.48 -0.63 9.72
C ILE A 44 3.38 0.41 9.53
N TYR A 45 3.05 1.19 10.57
CA TYR A 45 2.01 2.22 10.50
C TYR A 45 2.37 3.31 9.50
N LYS A 46 3.62 3.81 9.52
CA LYS A 46 4.11 4.78 8.54
C LYS A 46 3.98 4.27 7.10
N ALA A 47 4.23 2.99 6.85
CA ALA A 47 4.08 2.39 5.53
C ALA A 47 2.61 2.29 5.08
N ILE A 48 1.72 1.86 5.99
CA ILE A 48 0.27 1.82 5.74
C ILE A 48 -0.28 3.21 5.45
N ASP A 49 0.11 4.21 6.24
CA ASP A 49 -0.39 5.59 6.09
C ASP A 49 0.12 6.26 4.82
N LYS A 50 1.38 6.03 4.44
CA LYS A 50 1.89 6.50 3.14
C LYS A 50 1.14 5.88 1.97
N ALA A 51 0.78 4.60 2.06
CA ALA A 51 -0.01 3.94 1.03
C ALA A 51 -1.46 4.47 0.97
N ALA A 52 -2.05 4.81 2.12
CA ALA A 52 -3.37 5.45 2.20
C ALA A 52 -3.34 6.88 1.63
N LYS A 53 -2.34 7.70 1.99
CA LYS A 53 -2.18 9.08 1.50
C LYS A 53 -2.04 9.13 -0.02
N ARG A 54 -1.40 8.13 -0.62
CA ARG A 54 -1.24 7.99 -2.09
C ARG A 54 -2.44 7.34 -2.78
N ASN A 55 -3.54 7.07 -2.07
CA ASN A 55 -4.72 6.36 -2.59
C ASN A 55 -4.41 4.96 -3.15
N ILE A 56 -3.32 4.33 -2.72
CA ILE A 56 -2.97 2.95 -3.10
C ILE A 56 -3.84 1.96 -2.31
N TYR A 57 -4.15 2.31 -1.05
CA TYR A 57 -5.17 1.66 -0.25
C TYR A 57 -6.31 2.62 0.08
N PRO A 58 -7.57 2.16 0.04
CA PRO A 58 -8.68 2.91 0.61
C PRO A 58 -8.46 3.17 2.10
N LYS A 59 -8.93 4.33 2.59
CA LYS A 59 -8.81 4.72 4.01
C LYS A 59 -9.34 3.64 4.96
N ASN A 60 -10.48 3.03 4.62
CA ASN A 60 -11.09 1.95 5.41
C ASN A 60 -10.19 0.71 5.50
N LYS A 61 -9.50 0.38 4.40
CA LYS A 61 -8.55 -0.74 4.40
C LYS A 61 -7.34 -0.46 5.29
N ALA A 62 -6.82 0.76 5.24
CA ALA A 62 -5.72 1.19 6.12
C ALA A 62 -6.13 1.14 7.60
N ALA A 63 -7.32 1.67 7.94
CA ALA A 63 -7.86 1.62 9.30
C ALA A 63 -8.04 0.18 9.80
N ARG A 64 -8.62 -0.71 8.98
CA ARG A 64 -8.78 -2.12 9.32
C ARG A 64 -7.45 -2.83 9.57
N LEU A 65 -6.42 -2.52 8.78
CA LEU A 65 -5.09 -3.09 8.97
C LEU A 65 -4.47 -2.65 10.30
N LYS A 66 -4.57 -1.36 10.66
CA LYS A 66 -4.09 -0.87 11.96
C LYS A 66 -4.83 -1.51 13.13
N SER A 67 -6.16 -1.56 13.05
CA SER A 67 -6.99 -2.18 14.10
C SER A 67 -6.62 -3.65 14.31
N LYS A 68 -6.38 -4.41 13.23
CA LYS A 68 -5.93 -5.80 13.32
C LYS A 68 -4.57 -5.93 14.03
N LEU A 69 -3.61 -5.06 13.72
CA LEU A 69 -2.29 -5.05 14.35
C LEU A 69 -2.38 -4.70 15.85
N ALA A 70 -3.19 -3.70 16.21
CA ALA A 70 -3.41 -3.34 17.60
C ALA A 70 -4.02 -4.51 18.40
N ARG A 71 -5.02 -5.20 17.85
CA ARG A 71 -5.62 -6.39 18.47
C ARG A 71 -4.64 -7.56 18.63
N GLN A 72 -3.65 -7.68 17.76
CA GLN A 72 -2.66 -8.73 17.83
C GLN A 72 -1.61 -8.47 18.92
N LEU A 73 -1.32 -7.20 19.22
CA LEU A 73 -0.40 -6.80 20.29
C LEU A 73 -1.07 -6.74 21.67
N ALA A 74 -2.37 -6.49 21.72
CA ALA A 74 -3.15 -6.45 22.95
C ALA A 74 -3.57 -7.84 23.48
N LYS A 75 -3.25 -8.90 22.73
CA LYS A 75 -3.48 -10.29 23.13
C LYS A 75 -2.17 -10.87 23.65
#